data_AF-A0A370QET8-F1
#
_entry.id   AF-A0A370QET8-F1
#
_cell.length_a   1.000
_cell.length_b   1.000
_cell.length_c   1.000
_cell.angle_alpha   90.00
_cell.angle_beta   90.00
_cell.angle_gamma   90.00
#
_symmetry.space_group_name_H-M   'P 1'
#
loop_
_entity.id
_entity.type
_entity.pdbx_description
1 polymer ?
#
loop_
_entity_poly.entity_id
_entity_poly.type
_entity_poly.pdbx_seq_one_letter_code
_entity_poly.pdbx_strand_id
1 'polypeptide(L)'
;MKILPILLVFFSLYVSAQPDTDVFLVDMERGDSLFQVSNFRNISENKGYDNQPYFMDDNRLLYAGTQNGQTEIMLYYISEKTQHRINAPTAGGEYSPKVMPGGEYVTAVRLDTTGLQRLYKYDFSHPDHGDYQMLLSELEIAYYAFYDKDWVVASILAGNQLDLVIANIPRDEAGIYVENAGRSIHKVPGSKNVSYTVINEEKNHDIYLVDVAEAEETYFVCQLPIGIQDYAWIDSTTLILGSGSKLYVYDMFGPGEWTEMADLSQQNITDITRIAVSPNGKYISFAAKRKTKTPSQIVDVHIAPFNNGDLENSANAFSEDVVVSRFPADTMYVGRKKLKENYARFYKNNKSWNVEVKDRIVIGNYVIDEEIATVNGKPNRQMTIYETKDGLIQSMAFISNKKAEDPLPPVLAQMKSYNERDIEEFLKAYTEDVKTYTYPNQLRSKGKTEMRNGYTQFFENTPDLSYTVPTRMTIGNIVIDEEVITANGNEFHAVAIYEINKGKITKVFFLQ
;
A
#
# COMPACT_ATOMS: atom_id res chain seq x y z
N MET A 1 -24.32 -41.18 -16.21
CA MET A 1 -23.06 -40.53 -16.65
C MET A 1 -23.23 -39.03 -16.45
N LYS A 2 -22.65 -38.50 -15.37
CA LYS A 2 -22.66 -37.07 -15.06
C LYS A 2 -21.37 -36.47 -15.62
N ILE A 3 -21.50 -35.42 -16.42
CA ILE A 3 -20.40 -34.68 -17.03
C ILE A 3 -19.62 -33.98 -15.90
N LEU A 4 -18.31 -34.24 -15.88
CA LEU A 4 -17.30 -33.63 -15.01
C LEU A 4 -17.05 -32.20 -15.50
N PRO A 5 -17.08 -31.16 -14.65
CA PRO A 5 -16.64 -29.84 -15.06
C PRO A 5 -15.10 -29.84 -15.13
N ILE A 6 -14.58 -29.55 -16.32
CA ILE A 6 -13.17 -29.27 -16.55
C ILE A 6 -12.82 -28.00 -15.78
N LEU A 7 -11.95 -28.15 -14.79
CA LEU A 7 -11.35 -27.04 -14.04
C LEU A 7 -10.41 -26.31 -15.01
N LEU A 8 -10.85 -25.16 -15.53
CA LEU A 8 -9.99 -24.21 -16.24
C LEU A 8 -9.01 -23.64 -15.20
N VAL A 9 -7.77 -24.13 -15.23
CA VAL A 9 -6.65 -23.54 -14.49
C VAL A 9 -6.34 -22.22 -15.17
N PHE A 10 -6.86 -21.12 -14.61
CA PHE A 10 -6.32 -19.80 -14.88
C PHE A 10 -4.89 -19.78 -14.37
N PHE A 11 -3.93 -19.63 -15.27
CA PHE A 11 -2.56 -19.26 -14.92
C PHE A 11 -2.65 -17.87 -14.29
N SER A 12 -2.65 -17.80 -12.96
CA SER A 12 -2.42 -16.56 -12.23
C SER A 12 -0.94 -16.24 -12.39
N LEU A 13 -0.62 -15.46 -13.43
CA LEU A 13 0.62 -14.67 -13.41
C LEU A 13 0.59 -13.89 -12.11
N TYR A 14 1.66 -13.98 -11.33
CA TYR A 14 1.88 -13.16 -10.15
C TYR A 14 1.96 -11.71 -10.61
N VAL A 15 0.81 -11.07 -10.81
CA VAL A 15 0.68 -9.63 -10.66
C VAL A 15 0.86 -9.41 -9.18
N SER A 16 2.12 -9.30 -8.74
CA SER A 16 2.38 -8.60 -7.50
C SER A 16 1.71 -7.26 -7.70
N ALA A 17 0.57 -7.03 -7.03
CA ALA A 17 -0.14 -5.78 -7.07
C ALA A 17 0.91 -4.70 -6.78
N GLN A 18 1.33 -3.98 -7.82
CA GLN A 18 2.24 -2.88 -7.61
C GLN A 18 1.50 -1.92 -6.69
N PRO A 19 2.17 -1.41 -5.66
CA PRO A 19 1.49 -0.65 -4.64
C PRO A 19 0.79 0.56 -5.25
N ASP A 20 -0.33 0.97 -4.66
CA ASP A 20 -0.95 2.28 -4.94
C ASP A 20 0.10 3.34 -4.60
N THR A 21 0.76 3.84 -5.65
CA THR A 21 1.75 4.90 -5.57
C THR A 21 1.18 6.15 -6.17
N ASP A 22 1.71 7.27 -5.70
CA ASP A 22 1.49 8.57 -6.28
C ASP A 22 2.76 9.03 -6.98
N VAL A 23 2.60 9.91 -7.97
CA VAL A 23 3.72 10.60 -8.59
C VAL A 23 3.93 11.94 -7.89
N PHE A 24 5.15 12.15 -7.43
CA PHE A 24 5.59 13.37 -6.77
C PHE A 24 6.62 14.09 -7.62
N LEU A 25 6.72 15.40 -7.44
CA LEU A 25 7.66 16.27 -8.12
C LEU A 25 8.36 17.15 -7.07
N VAL A 26 9.66 17.33 -7.22
CA VAL A 26 10.48 18.26 -6.43
C VAL A 26 11.33 19.10 -7.36
N ASP A 27 11.69 20.30 -6.90
CA ASP A 27 12.67 21.15 -7.56
C ASP A 27 14.06 20.72 -7.07
N MET A 28 15.03 20.67 -7.99
CA MET A 28 16.43 20.33 -7.73
C MET A 28 17.32 21.51 -8.07
N GLU A 29 18.18 21.88 -7.11
CA GLU A 29 19.25 22.85 -7.31
C GLU A 29 20.60 22.20 -7.02
N ARG A 30 21.57 22.40 -7.91
CA ARG A 30 22.95 21.94 -7.74
C ARG A 30 23.77 23.08 -7.16
N GLY A 31 24.15 22.98 -5.89
CA GLY A 31 25.13 23.88 -5.26
C GLY A 31 26.57 23.45 -5.51
N ASP A 32 27.54 24.19 -4.95
CA ASP A 32 28.98 23.96 -5.15
C ASP A 32 29.46 22.58 -4.63
N SER A 33 28.72 21.93 -3.73
CA SER A 33 29.11 20.63 -3.16
C SER A 33 27.94 19.71 -2.79
N LEU A 34 26.70 20.19 -2.86
CA LEU A 34 25.51 19.45 -2.44
C LEU A 34 24.35 19.75 -3.39
N PHE A 35 23.53 18.73 -3.64
CA PHE A 35 22.22 18.94 -4.21
C PHE A 35 21.24 19.39 -3.12
N GLN A 36 20.31 20.26 -3.49
CA GLN A 36 19.19 20.64 -2.64
C GLN A 36 17.89 20.31 -3.36
N VAL A 37 16.93 19.77 -2.62
CA VAL A 37 15.58 19.53 -3.11
C VAL A 37 14.58 20.40 -2.36
N SER A 38 13.60 20.95 -3.08
CA SER A 38 12.56 21.81 -2.49
C SER A 38 11.22 21.63 -3.22
N ASN A 39 10.20 22.36 -2.79
CA ASN A 39 8.89 22.43 -3.45
C ASN A 39 8.22 21.07 -3.71
N PHE A 40 8.29 20.18 -2.72
CA PHE A 40 7.64 18.86 -2.76
C PHE A 40 6.14 18.99 -3.02
N ARG A 41 5.68 18.31 -4.07
CA ARG A 41 4.28 18.30 -4.50
C ARG A 41 3.87 16.92 -5.01
N ASN A 42 2.68 16.48 -4.63
CA ASN A 42 2.00 15.36 -5.27
C ASN A 42 1.31 15.90 -6.53
N ILE A 43 1.53 15.26 -7.68
CA ILE A 43 1.00 15.73 -8.96
C ILE A 43 -0.05 14.81 -9.57
N SER A 44 -0.19 13.58 -9.08
CA SER A 44 -1.23 12.65 -9.56
C SER A 44 -2.55 12.88 -8.83
N GLU A 45 -2.51 13.03 -7.49
CA GLU A 45 -3.63 13.40 -6.61
C GLU A 45 -4.88 12.49 -6.70
N ASN A 46 -4.74 11.27 -7.19
CA ASN A 46 -5.79 10.28 -7.39
C ASN A 46 -5.52 9.00 -6.58
N LYS A 47 -6.50 8.10 -6.54
CA LYS A 47 -6.33 6.72 -6.02
C LYS A 47 -6.02 5.82 -7.20
N GLY A 48 -5.07 4.91 -7.02
CA GLY A 48 -4.77 3.83 -7.95
C GLY A 48 -3.28 3.72 -8.23
N TYR A 49 -2.98 3.21 -9.42
CA TYR A 49 -1.63 3.08 -9.95
C TYR A 49 -1.19 4.37 -10.64
N ASP A 50 -0.35 5.17 -9.99
CA ASP A 50 0.35 6.30 -10.60
C ASP A 50 1.86 6.12 -10.50
N ASN A 51 2.52 5.99 -11.65
CA ASN A 51 3.86 5.44 -11.71
C ASN A 51 4.63 5.87 -12.97
N GLN A 52 5.90 5.46 -13.05
CA GLN A 52 6.75 5.57 -14.25
C GLN A 52 6.80 7.00 -14.85
N PRO A 53 7.19 8.01 -14.06
CA PRO A 53 7.32 9.37 -14.57
C PRO A 53 8.38 9.47 -15.66
N TYR A 54 8.15 10.34 -16.64
CA TYR A 54 9.07 10.62 -17.75
C TYR A 54 8.93 12.07 -18.21
N PHE A 55 10.01 12.85 -18.18
CA PHE A 55 9.97 14.23 -18.66
C PHE A 55 10.02 14.27 -20.20
N MET A 56 8.98 14.83 -20.81
CA MET A 56 8.99 15.14 -22.25
C MET A 56 9.95 16.28 -22.56
N ASP A 57 9.95 17.27 -21.67
CA ASP A 57 10.80 18.45 -21.69
C ASP A 57 10.84 19.08 -20.28
N ASP A 58 11.32 20.32 -20.20
CA ASP A 58 11.50 21.06 -18.96
C ASP A 58 10.20 21.53 -18.28
N ASN A 59 9.04 21.38 -18.93
CA ASN A 59 7.75 21.82 -18.42
C ASN A 59 6.67 20.72 -18.46
N ARG A 60 6.86 19.68 -19.25
CA ARG A 60 5.87 18.62 -19.49
C ARG A 60 6.39 17.27 -19.00
N LEU A 61 5.60 16.63 -18.13
CA LEU A 61 5.89 15.34 -17.55
C LEU A 61 4.80 14.33 -17.90
N LEU A 62 5.17 13.19 -18.47
CA LEU A 62 4.31 12.03 -18.65
C LEU A 62 4.40 11.11 -17.44
N TYR A 63 3.33 10.38 -17.16
CA TYR A 63 3.34 9.25 -16.23
C TYR A 63 2.19 8.29 -16.56
N ALA A 64 2.32 7.03 -16.15
CA ALA A 64 1.22 6.07 -16.18
C ALA A 64 0.32 6.38 -14.98
N GLY A 65 -0.94 6.73 -15.21
CA GLY A 65 -1.82 7.19 -14.14
C GLY A 65 -3.22 6.61 -14.22
N THR A 66 -3.87 6.46 -13.07
CA THR A 66 -5.20 5.83 -13.02
C THR A 66 -6.31 6.83 -13.29
N GLN A 67 -7.07 6.61 -14.37
CA GLN A 67 -8.29 7.37 -14.66
C GLN A 67 -9.45 6.40 -14.91
N ASN A 68 -10.57 6.62 -14.20
CA ASN A 68 -11.79 5.79 -14.32
C ASN A 68 -11.54 4.27 -14.13
N GLY A 69 -10.54 3.89 -13.33
CA GLY A 69 -10.19 2.49 -13.07
C GLY A 69 -9.30 1.83 -14.13
N GLN A 70 -8.84 2.58 -15.13
CA GLN A 70 -7.88 2.15 -16.16
C GLN A 70 -6.55 2.88 -15.95
N THR A 71 -5.42 2.23 -16.23
CA THR A 71 -4.13 2.91 -16.34
C THR A 71 -4.03 3.58 -17.70
N GLU A 72 -3.81 4.89 -17.72
CA GLU A 72 -3.80 5.74 -18.90
C GLU A 72 -2.47 6.52 -18.97
N ILE A 73 -2.21 7.17 -20.11
CA ILE A 73 -1.08 8.09 -20.26
C ILE A 73 -1.50 9.49 -19.82
N MET A 74 -0.98 9.92 -18.69
CA MET A 74 -1.23 11.24 -18.11
C MET A 74 -0.11 12.21 -18.48
N LEU A 75 -0.47 13.46 -18.78
CA LEU A 75 0.44 14.57 -19.04
C LEU A 75 0.21 15.68 -18.03
N TYR A 76 1.26 16.04 -17.29
CA TYR A 76 1.28 17.14 -16.31
C TYR A 76 2.12 18.31 -16.81
N TYR A 77 1.59 19.53 -16.70
CA TYR A 77 2.24 20.78 -17.01
C TYR A 77 2.72 21.46 -15.72
N ILE A 78 4.03 21.57 -15.55
CA ILE A 78 4.66 22.00 -14.29
C ILE A 78 4.35 23.46 -13.96
N SER A 79 4.49 24.36 -14.94
CA SER A 79 4.21 25.79 -14.75
C SER A 79 2.74 26.10 -14.50
N GLU A 80 1.85 25.35 -15.14
CA GLU A 80 0.39 25.57 -15.07
C GLU A 80 -0.26 24.80 -13.91
N LYS A 81 0.39 23.75 -13.41
CA LYS A 81 -0.12 22.81 -12.41
C LYS A 81 -1.40 22.12 -12.85
N THR A 82 -1.48 21.76 -14.13
CA THR A 82 -2.61 21.08 -14.75
C THR A 82 -2.20 19.69 -15.24
N GLN A 83 -3.14 18.75 -15.25
CA GLN A 83 -2.96 17.43 -15.85
C GLN A 83 -4.16 17.05 -16.71
N HIS A 84 -3.91 16.23 -17.74
CA HIS A 84 -4.95 15.56 -18.52
C HIS A 84 -4.42 14.26 -19.12
N ARG A 85 -5.33 13.36 -19.49
CA ARG A 85 -5.00 12.18 -20.28
C ARG A 85 -4.74 12.59 -21.72
N ILE A 86 -3.79 11.93 -22.38
CA ILE A 86 -3.47 12.21 -23.78
C ILE A 86 -3.88 11.11 -24.76
N ASN A 87 -3.94 9.85 -24.34
CA ASN A 87 -4.38 8.77 -25.21
C ASN A 87 -5.91 8.67 -25.25
N ALA A 88 -6.43 8.15 -26.36
CA ALA A 88 -7.80 7.65 -26.39
C ALA A 88 -7.93 6.45 -25.44
N PRO A 89 -9.05 6.32 -24.69
CA PRO A 89 -9.24 5.18 -23.79
C PRO A 89 -9.24 3.88 -24.58
N THR A 90 -8.54 2.88 -24.06
CA THR A 90 -8.42 1.56 -24.67
C THR A 90 -8.93 0.47 -23.73
N ALA A 91 -9.13 -0.74 -24.26
CA ALA A 91 -9.53 -1.88 -23.43
C ALA A 91 -8.38 -2.43 -22.55
N GLY A 92 -7.16 -1.89 -22.71
CA GLY A 92 -5.95 -2.27 -22.00
C GLY A 92 -5.39 -1.13 -21.16
N GLY A 93 -4.31 -1.38 -20.42
CA GLY A 93 -3.63 -0.33 -19.65
C GLY A 93 -2.35 0.14 -20.32
N GLU A 94 -2.07 1.43 -20.27
CA GLU A 94 -0.86 2.05 -20.83
C GLU A 94 0.22 2.31 -19.77
N TYR A 95 1.43 1.81 -20.01
CA TYR A 95 2.55 1.82 -19.07
C TYR A 95 3.83 2.35 -19.72
N SER A 96 4.79 2.77 -18.89
CA SER A 96 6.11 3.24 -19.32
C SER A 96 6.05 4.32 -20.42
N PRO A 97 5.29 5.41 -20.25
CA PRO A 97 5.13 6.40 -21.31
C PRO A 97 6.44 7.14 -21.56
N LYS A 98 6.81 7.32 -22.83
CA LYS A 98 8.00 8.05 -23.26
C LYS A 98 7.71 8.86 -24.52
N VAL A 99 8.54 9.85 -24.80
CA VAL A 99 8.50 10.59 -26.07
C VAL A 99 9.36 9.85 -27.08
N MET A 100 8.81 9.62 -28.28
CA MET A 100 9.58 9.09 -29.39
C MET A 100 10.59 10.15 -29.87
N PRO A 101 11.85 9.78 -30.20
CA PRO A 101 12.82 10.72 -30.74
C PRO A 101 12.25 11.49 -31.94
N GLY A 102 12.35 12.82 -31.89
CA GLY A 102 11.70 13.72 -32.84
C GLY A 102 10.47 14.44 -32.27
N GLY A 103 9.86 13.92 -31.19
CA GLY A 103 8.83 14.62 -30.43
C GLY A 103 7.41 14.58 -31.02
N GLU A 104 7.21 13.87 -32.14
CA GLU A 104 5.92 13.80 -32.83
C GLU A 104 4.91 12.86 -32.16
N TYR A 105 5.39 11.85 -31.44
CA TYR A 105 4.54 10.83 -30.82
C TYR A 105 4.94 10.56 -29.37
N VAL A 106 3.95 10.18 -28.56
CA VAL A 106 4.17 9.53 -27.26
C VAL A 106 4.05 8.02 -27.46
N THR A 107 4.86 7.25 -26.76
CA THR A 107 4.85 5.80 -26.80
C THR A 107 4.56 5.23 -25.43
N ALA A 108 3.92 4.06 -25.38
CA ALA A 108 3.67 3.33 -24.15
C ALA A 108 3.58 1.83 -24.44
N VAL A 109 3.91 1.03 -23.43
CA VAL A 109 3.63 -0.40 -23.41
C VAL A 109 2.16 -0.56 -23.05
N ARG A 110 1.36 -1.13 -23.95
CA ARG A 110 -0.03 -1.47 -23.66
C ARG A 110 -0.11 -2.92 -23.23
N LEU A 111 -0.71 -3.18 -22.07
CA LEU A 111 -1.19 -4.49 -21.67
C LEU A 111 -2.62 -4.66 -22.19
N ASP A 112 -2.81 -5.50 -23.20
CA ASP A 112 -4.12 -5.72 -23.80
C ASP A 112 -4.97 -6.76 -23.03
N THR A 113 -6.21 -6.95 -23.47
CA THR A 113 -7.17 -7.87 -22.83
C THR A 113 -6.83 -9.35 -23.02
N THR A 114 -5.88 -9.68 -23.92
CA THR A 114 -5.35 -11.04 -24.09
C THR A 114 -4.20 -11.33 -23.14
N GLY A 115 -3.71 -10.31 -22.42
CA GLY A 115 -2.58 -10.39 -21.49
C GLY A 115 -1.23 -10.11 -22.14
N LEU A 116 -1.20 -9.78 -23.44
CA LEU A 116 0.03 -9.45 -24.14
C LEU A 116 0.43 -8.00 -23.88
N GLN A 117 1.75 -7.79 -23.79
CA GLN A 117 2.35 -6.46 -23.69
C GLN A 117 2.97 -6.08 -25.03
N ARG A 118 2.59 -4.95 -25.60
CA ARG A 118 3.07 -4.49 -26.91
C ARG A 118 3.39 -3.00 -26.86
N LEU A 119 4.40 -2.58 -27.62
CA LEU A 119 4.81 -1.18 -27.71
C LEU A 119 3.98 -0.46 -28.77
N TYR A 120 3.29 0.61 -28.36
CA TYR A 120 2.50 1.46 -29.24
C TYR A 120 3.04 2.88 -29.25
N LYS A 121 2.86 3.57 -30.38
CA LYS A 121 2.89 5.03 -30.46
C LYS A 121 1.47 5.60 -30.55
N TYR A 122 1.31 6.82 -30.05
CA TYR A 122 0.05 7.55 -29.94
C TYR A 122 0.26 8.95 -30.51
N ASP A 123 -0.66 9.39 -31.36
CA ASP A 123 -0.80 10.80 -31.68
C ASP A 123 -1.42 11.51 -30.47
N PHE A 124 -0.72 12.54 -29.96
CA PHE A 124 -1.15 13.34 -28.81
C PHE A 124 -1.46 14.80 -29.19
N SER A 125 -1.52 15.10 -30.49
CA SER A 125 -1.89 16.43 -31.01
C SER A 125 -3.33 16.82 -30.70
N HIS A 126 -4.19 15.83 -30.49
CA HIS A 126 -5.59 15.99 -30.10
C HIS A 126 -5.85 15.21 -28.81
N PRO A 127 -5.53 15.76 -27.61
CA PRO A 127 -5.69 15.05 -26.35
C PRO A 127 -7.06 14.38 -26.19
N ASP A 128 -7.09 13.24 -25.52
CA ASP A 128 -8.26 12.34 -25.36
C ASP A 128 -8.75 11.66 -26.64
N HIS A 129 -8.15 11.99 -27.78
CA HIS A 129 -8.47 11.49 -29.10
C HIS A 129 -7.16 11.15 -29.83
N GLY A 130 -7.24 10.45 -30.95
CA GLY A 130 -6.06 10.15 -31.75
C GLY A 130 -5.82 8.67 -31.94
N ASP A 131 -5.20 8.39 -33.09
CA ASP A 131 -4.87 7.04 -33.50
C ASP A 131 -3.64 6.53 -32.76
N TYR A 132 -3.57 5.21 -32.65
CA TYR A 132 -2.41 4.50 -32.13
C TYR A 132 -1.92 3.48 -33.14
N GLN A 133 -0.62 3.21 -33.12
CA GLN A 133 0.01 2.22 -34.00
C GLN A 133 0.98 1.36 -33.20
N MET A 134 0.90 0.05 -33.37
CA MET A 134 1.90 -0.89 -32.84
C MET A 134 3.24 -0.68 -33.55
N LEU A 135 4.34 -0.65 -32.79
CA LEU A 135 5.67 -0.41 -33.35
C LEU A 135 6.42 -1.70 -33.72
N LEU A 136 6.22 -2.77 -32.96
CA LEU A 136 6.92 -4.05 -33.10
C LEU A 136 5.91 -5.19 -32.92
N SER A 137 5.76 -6.06 -33.93
CA SER A 137 4.61 -6.97 -34.01
C SER A 137 4.74 -8.21 -33.12
N GLU A 138 5.95 -8.78 -33.03
CA GLU A 138 6.19 -10.07 -32.39
C GLU A 138 6.67 -9.98 -30.92
N LEU A 139 7.11 -8.80 -30.46
CA LEU A 139 7.78 -8.68 -29.16
C LEU A 139 6.84 -8.39 -27.99
N GLU A 140 6.94 -9.20 -26.93
CA GLU A 140 6.35 -8.94 -25.61
C GLU A 140 7.18 -7.96 -24.78
N ILE A 141 7.14 -6.66 -25.14
CA ILE A 141 7.95 -5.62 -24.50
C ILE A 141 7.35 -5.19 -23.16
N ALA A 142 8.15 -5.26 -22.09
CA ALA A 142 7.78 -4.79 -20.76
C ALA A 142 8.34 -3.38 -20.44
N TYR A 143 9.60 -3.13 -20.82
CA TYR A 143 10.30 -1.87 -20.57
C TYR A 143 11.20 -1.52 -21.75
N TYR A 144 11.47 -0.24 -21.99
CA TYR A 144 12.24 0.18 -23.15
C TYR A 144 12.90 1.56 -22.97
N ALA A 145 13.93 1.82 -23.76
CA ALA A 145 14.46 3.14 -24.04
C ALA A 145 14.85 3.25 -25.52
N PHE A 146 14.60 4.41 -26.11
CA PHE A 146 15.06 4.69 -27.46
C PHE A 146 16.57 4.92 -27.46
N TYR A 147 17.27 4.26 -28.39
CA TYR A 147 18.62 4.65 -28.77
C TYR A 147 18.56 5.85 -29.73
N ASP A 148 17.70 5.75 -30.76
CA ASP A 148 17.34 6.80 -31.70
C ASP A 148 15.93 6.56 -32.29
N LYS A 149 15.58 7.21 -33.41
CA LYS A 149 14.25 7.08 -34.05
C LYS A 149 13.98 5.71 -34.65
N ASP A 150 15.02 4.95 -34.98
CA ASP A 150 14.94 3.65 -35.66
C ASP A 150 15.22 2.48 -34.72
N TRP A 151 15.97 2.71 -33.62
CA TRP A 151 16.42 1.67 -32.71
C TRP A 151 15.92 1.85 -31.27
N VAL A 152 15.46 0.76 -30.68
CA VAL A 152 15.04 0.67 -29.29
C VAL A 152 15.79 -0.45 -28.58
N VAL A 153 16.17 -0.20 -27.33
CA VAL A 153 16.67 -1.23 -26.40
C VAL A 153 15.52 -1.53 -25.44
N ALA A 154 15.14 -2.81 -25.33
CA ALA A 154 13.93 -3.20 -24.61
C ALA A 154 14.10 -4.48 -23.80
N SER A 155 13.50 -4.54 -22.62
CA SER A 155 13.33 -5.78 -21.86
C SER A 155 12.03 -6.44 -22.32
N ILE A 156 12.11 -7.70 -22.75
CA ILE A 156 10.99 -8.53 -23.16
C ILE A 156 10.69 -9.62 -22.14
N LEU A 157 9.45 -10.09 -22.11
CA LEU A 157 9.07 -11.25 -21.30
C LEU A 157 9.64 -12.54 -21.93
N ALA A 158 10.45 -13.27 -21.16
CA ALA A 158 11.03 -14.55 -21.54
C ALA A 158 10.76 -15.60 -20.45
N GLY A 159 9.60 -16.25 -20.52
CA GLY A 159 9.15 -17.16 -19.46
C GLY A 159 8.92 -16.43 -18.14
N ASN A 160 9.74 -16.72 -17.13
CA ASN A 160 9.65 -16.10 -15.79
C ASN A 160 10.68 -15.00 -15.54
N GLN A 161 11.44 -14.59 -16.56
CA GLN A 161 12.46 -13.54 -16.47
C GLN A 161 12.26 -12.47 -17.56
N LEU A 162 13.11 -11.44 -17.51
CA LEU A 162 13.25 -10.45 -18.56
C LEU A 162 14.57 -10.69 -19.30
N ASP A 163 14.52 -10.60 -20.62
CA ASP A 163 15.72 -10.56 -21.46
C ASP A 163 15.78 -9.23 -22.22
N LEU A 164 16.97 -8.73 -22.48
CA LEU A 164 17.20 -7.48 -23.19
C LEU A 164 17.36 -7.76 -24.68
N VAL A 165 16.63 -7.02 -25.51
CA VAL A 165 16.77 -7.03 -26.98
C VAL A 165 17.17 -5.66 -27.50
N ILE A 166 17.85 -5.67 -28.64
CA ILE A 166 18.02 -4.50 -29.49
C ILE A 166 17.12 -4.71 -30.71
N ALA A 167 16.17 -3.79 -30.92
CA ALA A 167 15.16 -3.90 -31.97
C ALA A 167 15.19 -2.70 -32.93
N ASN A 168 15.00 -3.00 -34.20
CA ASN A 168 14.85 -2.04 -35.29
C ASN A 168 13.38 -1.85 -35.62
N ILE A 169 12.85 -0.65 -35.38
CA ILE A 169 11.43 -0.33 -35.54
C ILE A 169 11.01 -0.37 -37.02
N PRO A 170 11.71 0.30 -37.98
CA PRO A 170 11.29 0.26 -39.39
C PRO A 170 11.31 -1.13 -40.03
N ARG A 171 12.20 -2.01 -39.58
CA ARG A 171 12.34 -3.37 -40.11
C ARG A 171 11.48 -4.40 -39.38
N ASP A 172 10.95 -4.06 -38.20
CA ASP A 172 10.24 -4.99 -37.31
C ASP A 172 11.10 -6.23 -36.97
N GLU A 173 12.38 -5.97 -36.66
CA GLU A 173 13.39 -7.00 -36.39
C GLU A 173 14.01 -6.77 -35.01
N ALA A 174 14.36 -7.85 -34.30
CA ALA A 174 15.06 -7.76 -33.03
C ALA A 174 16.00 -8.94 -32.80
N GLY A 175 17.08 -8.68 -32.07
CA GLY A 175 18.01 -9.70 -31.58
C GLY A 175 18.12 -9.66 -30.06
N ILE A 176 18.20 -10.83 -29.44
CA ILE A 176 18.55 -10.95 -28.02
C ILE A 176 19.97 -10.40 -27.83
N TYR A 177 20.10 -9.50 -26.87
CA TYR A 177 21.36 -8.85 -26.52
C TYR A 177 21.94 -9.40 -25.22
N VAL A 178 21.13 -9.48 -24.15
CA VAL A 178 21.55 -9.96 -22.83
C VAL A 178 20.39 -10.71 -22.16
N GLU A 179 20.67 -11.88 -21.58
CA GLU A 179 19.71 -12.62 -20.76
C GLU A 179 19.65 -12.09 -19.32
N ASN A 180 18.55 -12.35 -18.62
CA ASN A 180 18.39 -12.00 -17.19
C ASN A 180 18.55 -10.49 -16.92
N ALA A 181 17.94 -9.69 -17.78
CA ALA A 181 17.90 -8.25 -17.69
C ALA A 181 16.99 -7.78 -16.54
N GLY A 182 17.25 -6.57 -16.05
CA GLY A 182 16.32 -5.83 -15.19
C GLY A 182 15.32 -5.01 -15.99
N ARG A 183 14.55 -4.18 -15.28
CA ARG A 183 13.52 -3.32 -15.89
C ARG A 183 13.99 -1.90 -16.22
N SER A 184 15.16 -1.49 -15.73
CA SER A 184 15.62 -0.11 -15.84
C SER A 184 16.53 0.05 -17.05
N ILE A 185 16.02 0.78 -18.04
CA ILE A 185 16.67 1.08 -19.31
C ILE A 185 16.50 2.58 -19.59
N HIS A 186 17.61 3.28 -19.84
CA HIS A 186 17.62 4.74 -19.96
C HIS A 186 18.58 5.20 -21.06
N LYS A 187 18.18 6.19 -21.85
CA LYS A 187 19.14 6.93 -22.68
C LYS A 187 20.03 7.77 -21.76
N VAL A 188 21.35 7.69 -21.94
CA VAL A 188 22.28 8.51 -21.17
C VAL A 188 22.28 9.94 -21.74
N PRO A 189 22.01 10.99 -20.94
CA PRO A 189 21.97 12.37 -21.41
C PRO A 189 23.26 12.76 -22.13
N GLY A 190 23.14 13.45 -23.28
CA GLY A 190 24.30 13.95 -24.03
C GLY A 190 25.24 12.88 -24.61
N SER A 191 24.86 11.61 -24.59
CA SER A 191 25.67 10.47 -25.04
C SER A 191 24.95 9.63 -26.10
N LYS A 192 25.71 8.80 -26.82
CA LYS A 192 25.15 7.77 -27.70
C LYS A 192 24.62 6.57 -26.91
N ASN A 193 25.09 6.38 -25.69
CA ASN A 193 24.84 5.16 -24.93
C ASN A 193 23.38 5.05 -24.44
N VAL A 194 22.92 3.81 -24.36
CA VAL A 194 21.77 3.41 -23.54
C VAL A 194 22.30 2.62 -22.36
N SER A 195 21.85 2.96 -21.17
CA SER A 195 22.12 2.20 -19.96
C SER A 195 21.02 1.18 -19.69
N TYR A 196 21.38 0.03 -19.13
CA TYR A 196 20.46 -1.05 -18.81
C TYR A 196 20.92 -1.78 -17.54
N THR A 197 20.04 -2.59 -16.96
CA THR A 197 20.37 -3.42 -15.80
C THR A 197 20.42 -4.90 -16.14
N VAL A 198 21.31 -5.64 -15.48
CA VAL A 198 21.40 -7.10 -15.50
C VAL A 198 21.34 -7.61 -14.06
N ILE A 199 20.60 -8.69 -13.83
CA ILE A 199 20.51 -9.32 -12.52
C ILE A 199 21.70 -10.27 -12.36
N ASN A 200 22.53 -10.05 -11.34
CA ASN A 200 23.70 -10.87 -11.08
C ASN A 200 23.39 -12.10 -10.20
N GLU A 201 24.41 -12.93 -9.92
CA GLU A 201 24.25 -14.16 -9.15
C GLU A 201 23.75 -13.94 -7.72
N GLU A 202 24.01 -12.76 -7.15
CA GLU A 202 23.53 -12.35 -5.83
C GLU A 202 22.11 -11.78 -5.85
N LYS A 203 21.47 -11.74 -7.04
CA LYS A 203 20.17 -11.13 -7.32
C LYS A 203 20.14 -9.61 -7.16
N ASN A 204 21.31 -8.97 -7.18
CA ASN A 204 21.44 -7.52 -7.27
C ASN A 204 21.42 -7.09 -8.75
N HIS A 205 21.22 -5.80 -8.98
CA HIS A 205 21.16 -5.24 -10.33
C HIS A 205 22.43 -4.47 -10.66
N ASP A 206 23.14 -4.90 -11.70
CA ASP A 206 24.32 -4.23 -12.24
C ASP A 206 23.93 -3.33 -13.41
N ILE A 207 24.47 -2.11 -13.46
CA ILE A 207 24.25 -1.15 -14.54
C ILE A 207 25.34 -1.28 -15.58
N TYR A 208 24.94 -1.41 -16.84
CA TYR A 208 25.82 -1.45 -18.01
C TYR A 208 25.43 -0.37 -19.02
N LEU A 209 26.36 -0.04 -19.93
CA LEU A 209 26.15 0.83 -21.08
C LEU A 209 26.36 0.06 -22.38
N VAL A 210 25.56 0.38 -23.40
CA VAL A 210 25.75 -0.06 -24.78
C VAL A 210 25.60 1.12 -25.74
N ASP A 211 26.52 1.22 -26.71
CA ASP A 211 26.27 1.94 -27.97
C ASP A 211 25.71 0.94 -28.98
N VAL A 212 24.48 1.15 -29.45
CA VAL A 212 23.82 0.22 -30.38
C VAL A 212 24.58 0.09 -31.71
N ALA A 213 25.34 1.11 -32.11
CA ALA A 213 26.18 1.03 -33.30
C ALA A 213 27.41 0.13 -33.11
N GLU A 214 27.82 -0.11 -31.86
CA GLU A 214 29.02 -0.88 -31.47
C GLU A 214 28.65 -1.90 -30.38
N ALA A 215 27.53 -2.61 -30.57
CA ALA A 215 26.91 -3.42 -29.52
C ALA A 215 27.80 -4.56 -28.96
N GLU A 216 28.88 -4.92 -29.65
CA GLU A 216 29.89 -5.87 -29.17
C GLU A 216 30.66 -5.35 -27.93
N GLU A 217 30.69 -4.03 -27.71
CA GLU A 217 31.31 -3.40 -26.56
C GLU A 217 30.25 -3.06 -25.49
N THR A 218 30.48 -3.56 -24.27
CA THR A 218 29.65 -3.23 -23.09
C THR A 218 30.52 -2.74 -21.95
N TYR A 219 30.02 -1.77 -21.19
CA TYR A 219 30.75 -1.11 -20.12
C TYR A 219 29.97 -1.18 -18.82
N PHE A 220 30.55 -1.79 -17.78
CA PHE A 220 30.00 -1.77 -16.43
C PHE A 220 30.13 -0.36 -15.82
N VAL A 221 29.08 0.09 -15.13
CA VAL A 221 29.04 1.38 -14.43
C VAL A 221 29.16 1.16 -12.93
N CYS A 222 28.14 0.55 -12.31
CA CYS A 222 28.09 0.26 -10.88
C CYS A 222 26.98 -0.77 -10.57
N GLN A 223 26.99 -1.31 -9.35
CA GLN A 223 25.87 -2.10 -8.82
C GLN A 223 24.87 -1.20 -8.09
N LEU A 224 23.58 -1.45 -8.26
CA LEU A 224 22.52 -0.84 -7.46
C LEU A 224 22.53 -1.38 -6.01
N PRO A 225 22.11 -0.59 -5.01
CA PRO A 225 21.91 -1.08 -3.66
C PRO A 225 20.92 -2.26 -3.61
N ILE A 226 21.06 -3.13 -2.61
CA ILE A 226 20.23 -4.33 -2.43
C ILE A 226 18.73 -3.95 -2.46
N GLY A 227 17.96 -4.66 -3.29
CA GLY A 227 16.52 -4.48 -3.43
C GLY A 227 16.09 -3.29 -4.30
N ILE A 228 17.03 -2.49 -4.80
CA ILE A 228 16.75 -1.39 -5.73
C ILE A 228 16.87 -1.88 -7.17
N GLN A 229 15.90 -1.50 -8.00
CA GLN A 229 15.87 -1.88 -9.42
C GLN A 229 15.87 -0.67 -10.35
N ASP A 230 15.54 0.53 -9.86
CA ASP A 230 15.29 1.73 -10.66
C ASP A 230 16.23 2.87 -10.31
N TYR A 231 16.66 3.60 -11.34
CA TYR A 231 17.51 4.77 -11.27
C TYR A 231 17.17 5.73 -12.42
N ALA A 232 17.79 6.91 -12.42
CA ALA A 232 17.81 7.83 -13.54
C ALA A 232 19.19 8.47 -13.67
N TRP A 233 19.44 9.14 -14.79
CA TRP A 233 20.62 9.97 -14.99
C TRP A 233 20.27 11.43 -14.70
N ILE A 234 21.10 12.10 -13.89
CA ILE A 234 21.06 13.57 -13.74
C ILE A 234 21.77 14.22 -14.94
N ASP A 235 22.95 13.70 -15.29
CA ASP A 235 23.75 14.10 -16.44
C ASP A 235 24.47 12.87 -17.03
N SER A 236 25.47 13.05 -17.91
CA SER A 236 26.18 11.93 -18.55
C SER A 236 27.08 11.13 -17.60
N THR A 237 27.21 11.55 -16.35
CA THR A 237 28.22 11.03 -15.38
C THR A 237 27.65 10.78 -13.99
N THR A 238 26.47 11.32 -13.70
CA THR A 238 25.85 11.27 -12.37
C THR A 238 24.50 10.56 -12.46
N LEU A 239 24.32 9.51 -11.65
CA LEU A 239 23.07 8.78 -11.50
C LEU A 239 22.34 9.19 -10.22
N ILE A 240 21.03 8.98 -10.19
CA ILE A 240 20.17 9.17 -9.02
C ILE A 240 19.22 7.98 -8.84
N LEU A 241 18.94 7.61 -7.59
CA LEU A 241 17.91 6.63 -7.25
C LEU A 241 17.13 7.06 -6.00
N GLY A 242 16.00 6.41 -5.78
CA GLY A 242 15.26 6.47 -4.52
C GLY A 242 15.40 5.18 -3.72
N SER A 243 15.49 5.30 -2.39
CA SER A 243 15.43 4.16 -1.47
C SER A 243 14.72 4.58 -0.18
N GLY A 244 13.63 3.89 0.17
CA GLY A 244 12.74 4.29 1.24
C GLY A 244 12.14 5.68 0.97
N SER A 245 12.44 6.67 1.82
CA SER A 245 12.04 8.07 1.65
C SER A 245 13.21 8.99 1.32
N LYS A 246 14.33 8.43 0.86
CA LYS A 246 15.57 9.16 0.60
C LYS A 246 16.00 9.06 -0.86
N LEU A 247 16.71 10.08 -1.32
CA LEU A 247 17.34 10.12 -2.63
C LEU A 247 18.85 9.93 -2.48
N TYR A 248 19.45 9.20 -3.40
CA TYR A 248 20.88 8.91 -3.42
C TYR A 248 21.46 9.20 -4.80
N VAL A 249 22.72 9.62 -4.85
CA VAL A 249 23.46 9.88 -6.09
C VAL A 249 24.72 9.04 -6.18
N TYR A 250 25.11 8.70 -7.40
CA TYR A 250 26.37 8.06 -7.73
C TYR A 250 27.07 8.88 -8.80
N ASP A 251 28.25 9.39 -8.49
CA ASP A 251 29.12 10.10 -9.43
C ASP A 251 30.20 9.12 -9.91
N MET A 252 30.25 8.87 -11.23
CA MET A 252 31.22 7.97 -11.85
C MET A 252 32.69 8.43 -11.66
N PHE A 253 32.91 9.70 -11.36
CA PHE A 253 34.22 10.27 -11.04
C PHE A 253 34.38 10.61 -9.55
N GLY A 254 33.38 10.28 -8.73
CA GLY A 254 33.35 10.52 -7.29
C GLY A 254 33.97 9.37 -6.48
N PRO A 255 33.46 9.13 -5.25
CA PRO A 255 34.04 8.16 -4.31
C PRO A 255 33.82 6.69 -4.69
N GLY A 256 33.06 6.41 -5.76
CA GLY A 256 32.75 5.05 -6.19
C GLY A 256 31.65 4.37 -5.36
N GLU A 257 30.83 5.14 -4.64
CA GLU A 257 29.71 4.65 -3.82
C GLU A 257 28.47 5.53 -3.95
N TRP A 258 27.30 4.98 -3.59
CA TRP A 258 26.04 5.73 -3.52
C TRP A 258 26.03 6.60 -2.26
N THR A 259 25.82 7.90 -2.44
CA THR A 259 25.80 8.88 -1.34
C THR A 259 24.42 9.50 -1.18
N GLU A 260 24.01 9.78 0.06
CA GLU A 260 22.71 10.40 0.33
C GLU A 260 22.68 11.82 -0.26
N MET A 261 21.65 12.09 -1.07
CA MET A 261 21.40 13.39 -1.70
C MET A 261 20.36 14.20 -0.91
N ALA A 262 19.28 13.55 -0.48
CA ALA A 262 18.20 14.21 0.25
C ALA A 262 17.36 13.23 1.09
N ASP A 263 16.83 13.73 2.21
CA ASP A 263 15.91 13.02 3.09
C ASP A 263 14.50 13.62 3.00
N LEU A 264 13.54 12.85 2.47
CA LEU A 264 12.14 13.23 2.33
C LEU A 264 11.24 12.55 3.37
N SER A 265 11.80 12.01 4.46
CA SER A 265 11.05 11.30 5.51
C SER A 265 9.96 12.14 6.18
N GLN A 266 10.08 13.48 6.12
CA GLN A 266 9.08 14.43 6.63
C GLN A 266 7.93 14.71 5.66
N GLN A 267 8.00 14.23 4.41
CA GLN A 267 7.03 14.52 3.34
C GLN A 267 5.90 13.49 3.25
N ASN A 268 5.62 12.72 4.32
CA ASN A 268 4.58 11.70 4.37
C ASN A 268 4.61 10.72 3.18
N ILE A 269 5.82 10.31 2.78
CA ILE A 269 6.02 9.25 1.79
C ILE A 269 6.86 8.11 2.35
N THR A 270 6.72 6.96 1.72
CA THR A 270 7.52 5.76 1.94
C THR A 270 7.76 5.08 0.59
N ASP A 271 8.81 4.28 0.48
CA ASP A 271 9.10 3.45 -0.69
C ASP A 271 9.06 4.20 -2.04
N ILE A 272 10.07 5.02 -2.31
CA ILE A 272 10.32 5.55 -3.66
C ILE A 272 10.74 4.39 -4.56
N THR A 273 10.02 4.18 -5.67
CA THR A 273 10.18 3.01 -6.55
C THR A 273 10.51 3.33 -8.01
N ARG A 274 10.23 4.54 -8.49
CA ARG A 274 10.64 5.05 -9.81
C ARG A 274 11.17 6.45 -9.66
N ILE A 275 12.03 6.86 -10.59
CA ILE A 275 12.60 8.20 -10.59
C ILE A 275 12.88 8.64 -12.03
N ALA A 276 12.75 9.94 -12.27
CA ALA A 276 13.10 10.61 -13.50
C ALA A 276 13.62 12.02 -13.19
N VAL A 277 14.48 12.54 -14.07
CA VAL A 277 15.06 13.88 -13.96
C VAL A 277 14.71 14.66 -15.23
N SER A 278 14.38 15.95 -15.09
CA SER A 278 14.09 16.81 -16.25
C SER A 278 15.35 17.06 -17.08
N PRO A 279 15.23 17.31 -18.40
CA PRO A 279 16.41 17.51 -19.26
C PRO A 279 17.36 18.61 -18.80
N ASN A 280 16.84 19.70 -18.22
CA ASN A 280 17.65 20.77 -17.62
C ASN A 280 18.17 20.50 -16.21
N GLY A 281 17.86 19.34 -15.61
CA GLY A 281 18.28 18.99 -14.25
C GLY A 281 17.63 19.83 -13.14
N LYS A 282 16.50 20.51 -13.39
CA LYS A 282 15.82 21.34 -12.38
C LYS A 282 14.71 20.64 -11.64
N TYR A 283 14.23 19.50 -12.12
CA TYR A 283 13.14 18.77 -11.49
C TYR A 283 13.46 17.29 -11.37
N ILE A 284 13.03 16.70 -10.27
CA ILE A 284 12.99 15.25 -10.08
C ILE A 284 11.54 14.85 -9.89
N SER A 285 11.09 13.87 -10.67
CA SER A 285 9.80 13.23 -10.49
C SER A 285 10.00 11.79 -10.04
N PHE A 286 9.20 11.30 -9.11
CA PHE A 286 9.31 9.94 -8.60
C PHE A 286 7.98 9.36 -8.17
N ALA A 287 7.85 8.03 -8.26
CA ALA A 287 6.69 7.31 -7.75
C ALA A 287 6.99 6.80 -6.33
N ALA A 288 6.12 7.07 -5.37
CA ALA A 288 6.26 6.62 -3.98
C ALA A 288 4.91 6.29 -3.34
N LYS A 289 4.92 5.47 -2.30
CA LYS A 289 3.72 5.26 -1.48
C LYS A 289 3.49 6.46 -0.57
N ARG A 290 2.23 6.85 -0.39
CA ARG A 290 1.86 7.76 0.70
C ARG A 290 2.05 7.04 2.04
N LYS A 291 2.73 7.71 2.98
CA LYS A 291 2.78 7.27 4.38
C LYS A 291 1.40 7.49 4.99
N THR A 292 0.66 6.41 5.22
CA THR A 292 -0.61 6.46 5.94
C THR A 292 -0.36 6.39 7.45
N LYS A 293 -1.22 7.05 8.23
CA LYS A 293 -1.20 6.93 9.69
C LYS A 293 -1.58 5.50 10.08
N THR A 294 -0.93 4.93 11.09
CA THR A 294 -1.38 3.67 11.70
C THR A 294 -2.75 3.86 12.36
N PRO A 295 -3.55 2.80 12.57
CA PRO A 295 -4.83 2.90 13.30
C PRO A 295 -4.70 3.63 14.63
N SER A 296 -3.66 3.34 15.42
CA SER A 296 -3.39 4.04 16.68
C SER A 296 -3.16 5.54 16.48
N GLN A 297 -2.33 5.91 15.50
CA GLN A 297 -2.06 7.32 15.19
C GLN A 297 -3.31 8.05 14.70
N ILE A 298 -4.23 7.36 14.02
CA ILE A 298 -5.53 7.91 13.61
C ILE A 298 -6.39 8.18 14.85
N VAL A 299 -6.49 7.21 15.77
CA VAL A 299 -7.25 7.35 17.01
C VAL A 299 -6.68 8.46 17.91
N ASP A 300 -5.36 8.55 18.06
CA ASP A 300 -4.72 9.55 18.92
C ASP A 300 -5.01 11.00 18.51
N VAL A 301 -5.33 11.25 17.24
CA VAL A 301 -5.65 12.60 16.73
C VAL A 301 -6.78 13.26 17.52
N HIS A 302 -7.79 12.51 17.97
CA HIS A 302 -8.99 13.11 18.56
C HIS A 302 -8.90 13.35 20.08
N ILE A 303 -8.02 12.64 20.79
CA ILE A 303 -7.98 12.58 22.27
C ILE A 303 -7.50 13.90 22.88
N ALA A 304 -6.34 14.40 22.46
CA ALA A 304 -5.81 15.66 22.98
C ALA A 304 -6.70 16.87 22.66
N PRO A 305 -7.22 17.02 21.42
CA PRO A 305 -8.23 18.03 21.12
C PRO A 305 -9.49 17.89 21.98
N PHE A 306 -9.98 16.67 22.21
CA PHE A 306 -11.14 16.43 23.09
C PHE A 306 -10.87 16.95 24.51
N ASN A 307 -9.73 16.58 25.10
CA ASN A 307 -9.34 17.02 26.45
C ASN A 307 -9.17 18.54 26.56
N ASN A 308 -8.75 19.20 25.48
CA ASN A 308 -8.60 20.66 25.42
C ASN A 308 -9.90 21.41 25.05
N GLY A 309 -11.01 20.70 24.79
CA GLY A 309 -12.27 21.31 24.36
C GLY A 309 -12.26 21.83 22.92
N ASP A 310 -11.29 21.41 22.12
CA ASP A 310 -11.18 21.75 20.70
C ASP A 310 -12.07 20.82 19.86
N LEU A 311 -13.33 21.23 19.73
CA LEU A 311 -14.37 20.47 19.06
C LEU A 311 -14.04 20.18 17.59
N GLU A 312 -13.50 21.16 16.88
CA GLU A 312 -13.29 21.06 15.43
C GLU A 312 -12.15 20.09 15.12
N ASN A 313 -11.00 20.24 15.80
CA ASN A 313 -9.88 19.33 15.58
C ASN A 313 -10.17 17.92 16.09
N SER A 314 -10.93 17.78 17.19
CA SER A 314 -11.36 16.45 17.66
C SER A 314 -12.28 15.77 16.63
N ALA A 315 -13.28 16.48 16.12
CA ALA A 315 -14.24 15.93 15.18
C ALA A 315 -13.64 15.62 13.79
N ASN A 316 -12.59 16.33 13.38
CA ASN A 316 -11.92 16.11 12.09
C ASN A 316 -11.17 14.78 12.00
N ALA A 317 -10.93 14.10 13.12
CA ALA A 317 -10.37 12.75 13.15
C ALA A 317 -11.38 11.68 12.68
N PHE A 318 -12.68 11.96 12.70
CA PHE A 318 -13.74 11.01 12.36
C PHE A 318 -14.19 11.19 10.91
N SER A 319 -14.66 10.16 10.22
CA SER A 319 -15.24 10.30 8.88
C SER A 319 -16.56 11.09 8.88
N GLU A 320 -16.98 11.60 7.72
CA GLU A 320 -18.24 12.34 7.61
C GLU A 320 -19.45 11.50 8.02
N ASP A 321 -19.38 10.19 7.74
CA ASP A 321 -20.42 9.19 8.00
C ASP A 321 -20.14 8.32 9.24
N VAL A 322 -19.29 8.80 10.17
CA VAL A 322 -18.89 8.04 11.36
C VAL A 322 -20.09 7.43 12.10
N VAL A 323 -19.99 6.15 12.45
CA VAL A 323 -21.01 5.46 13.25
C VAL A 323 -20.58 5.43 14.71
N VAL A 324 -21.39 6.01 15.59
CA VAL A 324 -21.19 5.93 17.04
C VAL A 324 -22.22 4.99 17.64
N SER A 325 -21.78 3.98 18.38
CA SER A 325 -22.62 2.91 18.89
C SER A 325 -22.29 2.52 20.33
N ARG A 326 -23.18 1.75 20.94
CA ARG A 326 -22.86 0.92 22.10
C ARG A 326 -22.52 -0.46 21.58
N PHE A 327 -21.50 -1.07 22.18
CA PHE A 327 -21.14 -2.44 21.86
C PHE A 327 -22.33 -3.40 22.04
N PRO A 328 -22.53 -4.37 21.12
CA PRO A 328 -21.68 -4.64 19.96
C PRO A 328 -22.03 -3.83 18.69
N ALA A 329 -23.29 -3.41 18.53
CA ALA A 329 -23.77 -2.77 17.30
C ALA A 329 -25.03 -1.90 17.50
N ASP A 330 -25.27 -1.40 18.72
CA ASP A 330 -26.43 -0.56 19.03
C ASP A 330 -26.14 0.91 18.68
N THR A 331 -26.47 1.30 17.45
CA THR A 331 -26.19 2.63 16.91
C THR A 331 -26.85 3.73 17.74
N MET A 332 -26.03 4.63 18.29
CA MET A 332 -26.49 5.83 19.00
C MET A 332 -26.79 6.95 18.02
N TYR A 333 -25.90 7.17 17.06
CA TYR A 333 -26.06 8.14 15.97
C TYR A 333 -25.03 7.92 14.86
N VAL A 334 -25.30 8.52 13.70
CA VAL A 334 -24.41 8.52 12.53
C VAL A 334 -24.09 9.95 12.12
N GLY A 335 -22.85 10.16 11.70
CA GLY A 335 -22.37 11.35 11.02
C GLY A 335 -21.61 12.33 11.91
N ARG A 336 -20.54 12.91 11.36
CA ARG A 336 -19.65 13.87 12.03
C ARG A 336 -20.40 15.09 12.55
N LYS A 337 -21.43 15.53 11.83
CA LYS A 337 -22.30 16.64 12.28
C LYS A 337 -22.97 16.33 13.62
N LYS A 338 -23.51 15.11 13.78
CA LYS A 338 -24.18 14.72 15.02
C LYS A 338 -23.19 14.51 16.16
N LEU A 339 -22.01 13.98 15.84
CA LEU A 339 -20.87 13.92 16.76
C LEU A 339 -20.53 15.31 17.32
N LYS A 340 -20.39 16.32 16.44
CA LYS A 340 -20.13 17.70 16.85
C LYS A 340 -21.21 18.27 17.76
N GLU A 341 -22.48 18.10 17.40
CA GLU A 341 -23.61 18.56 18.24
C GLU A 341 -23.61 17.94 19.65
N ASN A 342 -23.28 16.66 19.76
CA ASN A 342 -23.25 15.93 21.02
C ASN A 342 -22.06 16.37 21.89
N TYR A 343 -20.86 16.48 21.32
CA TYR A 343 -19.69 16.95 22.08
C TYR A 343 -19.76 18.43 22.44
N ALA A 344 -20.32 19.29 21.57
CA ALA A 344 -20.60 20.69 21.92
C ALA A 344 -21.51 20.80 23.15
N ARG A 345 -22.56 19.97 23.20
CA ARG A 345 -23.46 19.89 24.37
C ARG A 345 -22.73 19.35 25.60
N PHE A 346 -21.87 18.34 25.43
CA PHE A 346 -21.06 17.79 26.51
C PHE A 346 -20.12 18.86 27.11
N TYR A 347 -19.37 19.60 26.29
CA TYR A 347 -18.48 20.66 26.76
C TYR A 347 -19.24 21.78 27.48
N LYS A 348 -20.41 22.17 26.97
CA LYS A 348 -21.25 23.19 27.62
C LYS A 348 -21.78 22.74 28.98
N ASN A 349 -22.07 21.45 29.15
CA ASN A 349 -22.73 20.92 30.35
C ASN A 349 -21.78 20.45 31.44
N ASN A 350 -20.47 20.41 31.18
CA ASN A 350 -19.47 19.93 32.12
C ASN A 350 -18.45 21.03 32.44
N LYS A 351 -17.97 21.08 33.68
CA LYS A 351 -16.97 22.06 34.14
C LYS A 351 -15.54 21.59 33.87
N SER A 352 -15.31 20.28 33.91
CA SER A 352 -14.03 19.67 33.60
C SER A 352 -14.22 18.27 33.03
N TRP A 353 -13.33 17.87 32.12
CA TRP A 353 -13.28 16.52 31.57
C TRP A 353 -11.83 16.15 31.20
N ASN A 354 -11.54 14.86 31.19
CA ASN A 354 -10.28 14.30 30.68
C ASN A 354 -10.48 12.82 30.34
N VAL A 355 -9.92 12.37 29.23
CA VAL A 355 -9.80 10.95 28.87
C VAL A 355 -8.31 10.59 28.89
N GLU A 356 -7.99 9.51 29.59
CA GLU A 356 -6.66 8.93 29.64
C GLU A 356 -6.72 7.47 29.16
N VAL A 357 -5.95 7.12 28.14
CA VAL A 357 -5.78 5.73 27.66
C VAL A 357 -4.80 5.03 28.60
N LYS A 358 -5.25 3.92 29.19
CA LYS A 358 -4.47 3.08 30.12
C LYS A 358 -3.79 1.92 29.44
N ASP A 359 -4.48 1.31 28.50
CA ASP A 359 -3.97 0.19 27.74
C ASP A 359 -4.63 0.19 26.35
N ARG A 360 -3.97 -0.45 25.38
CA ARG A 360 -4.40 -0.43 23.98
C ARG A 360 -4.09 -1.75 23.29
N ILE A 361 -5.07 -2.27 22.56
CA ILE A 361 -4.92 -3.39 21.62
C ILE A 361 -5.13 -2.87 20.20
N VAL A 362 -4.31 -3.31 19.24
CA VAL A 362 -4.40 -2.92 17.82
C VAL A 362 -4.44 -4.18 16.97
N ILE A 363 -5.47 -4.34 16.15
CA ILE A 363 -5.62 -5.50 15.25
C ILE A 363 -6.22 -5.05 13.93
N GLY A 364 -5.51 -5.29 12.82
CA GLY A 364 -5.91 -4.82 11.49
C GLY A 364 -6.21 -3.31 11.50
N ASN A 365 -7.45 -2.95 11.20
CA ASN A 365 -7.93 -1.56 11.18
C ASN A 365 -8.56 -1.09 12.51
N TYR A 366 -8.57 -1.95 13.53
CA TYR A 366 -9.21 -1.71 14.81
C TYR A 366 -8.22 -1.29 15.89
N VAL A 367 -8.69 -0.42 16.78
CA VAL A 367 -8.01 -0.03 18.02
C VAL A 367 -8.99 -0.19 19.16
N ILE A 368 -8.59 -0.85 20.25
CA ILE A 368 -9.37 -0.97 21.46
C ILE A 368 -8.61 -0.25 22.57
N ASP A 369 -9.19 0.84 23.07
CA ASP A 369 -8.62 1.62 24.16
C ASP A 369 -9.35 1.28 25.46
N GLU A 370 -8.57 0.93 26.49
CA GLU A 370 -9.03 0.99 27.87
C GLU A 370 -8.81 2.41 28.40
N GLU A 371 -9.90 3.07 28.81
CA GLU A 371 -9.88 4.51 29.10
C GLU A 371 -10.40 4.82 30.50
N ILE A 372 -9.81 5.83 31.14
CA ILE A 372 -10.40 6.51 32.29
C ILE A 372 -10.92 7.88 31.83
N ALA A 373 -12.24 7.96 31.66
CA ALA A 373 -12.95 9.21 31.40
C ALA A 373 -13.34 9.87 32.73
N THR A 374 -12.67 10.96 33.08
CA THR A 374 -12.97 11.76 34.28
C THR A 374 -13.84 12.94 33.90
N VAL A 375 -15.03 13.06 34.48
CA VAL A 375 -15.95 14.19 34.21
C VAL A 375 -16.36 14.84 35.52
N ASN A 376 -16.16 16.15 35.65
CA ASN A 376 -16.41 16.91 36.88
C ASN A 376 -15.77 16.26 38.13
N GLY A 377 -14.54 15.75 37.97
CA GLY A 377 -13.78 15.06 39.03
C GLY A 377 -14.21 13.63 39.32
N LYS A 378 -15.17 13.06 38.57
CA LYS A 378 -15.63 11.68 38.75
C LYS A 378 -15.03 10.79 37.67
N PRO A 379 -14.09 9.88 38.00
CA PRO A 379 -13.55 8.93 37.04
C PRO A 379 -14.57 7.85 36.71
N ASN A 380 -14.64 7.50 35.43
CA ASN A 380 -15.39 6.37 34.91
C ASN A 380 -14.49 5.58 33.96
N ARG A 381 -14.28 4.30 34.27
CA ARG A 381 -13.56 3.38 33.39
C ARG A 381 -14.48 2.92 32.26
N GLN A 382 -13.98 2.95 31.03
CA GLN A 382 -14.69 2.47 29.83
C GLN A 382 -13.71 1.77 28.89
N MET A 383 -14.23 1.05 27.90
CA MET A 383 -13.44 0.64 26.74
C MET A 383 -14.10 1.15 25.48
N THR A 384 -13.30 1.52 24.50
CA THR A 384 -13.77 2.06 23.22
C THR A 384 -13.14 1.29 22.08
N ILE A 385 -13.96 0.73 21.19
CA ILE A 385 -13.49 0.07 19.96
C ILE A 385 -13.64 1.09 18.82
N TYR A 386 -12.52 1.37 18.16
CA TYR A 386 -12.46 2.20 16.97
C TYR A 386 -12.20 1.34 15.75
N GLU A 387 -12.84 1.67 14.63
CA GLU A 387 -12.47 1.17 13.29
C GLU A 387 -11.92 2.35 12.49
N THR A 388 -10.79 2.16 11.80
CA THR A 388 -10.12 3.20 11.04
C THR A 388 -10.04 2.85 9.56
N LYS A 389 -10.13 3.86 8.69
CA LYS A 389 -9.94 3.71 7.24
C LYS A 389 -9.61 5.05 6.62
N ASP A 390 -8.73 5.06 5.62
CA ASP A 390 -8.34 6.26 4.86
C ASP A 390 -7.92 7.45 5.76
N GLY A 391 -7.19 7.15 6.85
CA GLY A 391 -6.70 8.17 7.79
C GLY A 391 -7.75 8.72 8.77
N LEU A 392 -8.97 8.18 8.78
CA LEU A 392 -10.08 8.65 9.61
C LEU A 392 -10.72 7.51 10.43
N ILE A 393 -11.32 7.86 11.57
CA ILE A 393 -12.13 6.96 12.39
C ILE A 393 -13.51 6.79 11.74
N GLN A 394 -13.84 5.57 11.35
CA GLN A 394 -15.10 5.21 10.70
C GLN A 394 -16.19 4.82 11.70
N SER A 395 -15.80 4.17 12.79
CA SER A 395 -16.74 3.83 13.86
C SER A 395 -16.10 3.96 15.24
N MET A 396 -16.95 4.21 16.24
CA MET A 396 -16.59 4.30 17.65
C MET A 396 -17.68 3.63 18.49
N ALA A 397 -17.34 2.50 19.11
CA ALA A 397 -18.26 1.70 19.91
C ALA A 397 -17.85 1.69 21.38
N PHE A 398 -18.75 2.14 22.26
CA PHE A 398 -18.49 2.18 23.70
C PHE A 398 -18.90 0.87 24.39
N ILE A 399 -18.00 0.35 25.22
CA ILE A 399 -18.26 -0.73 26.19
C ILE A 399 -18.33 -0.11 27.58
N SER A 400 -19.54 -0.08 28.14
CA SER A 400 -19.79 0.50 29.47
C SER A 400 -19.41 -0.46 30.59
N ASN A 401 -18.83 0.06 31.68
CA ASN A 401 -18.61 -0.68 32.92
C ASN A 401 -19.94 -0.96 33.66
N LYS A 402 -20.57 -2.10 33.38
CA LYS A 402 -21.75 -2.57 34.10
C LYS A 402 -21.32 -3.45 35.27
N LYS A 403 -21.93 -3.27 36.43
CA LYS A 403 -21.69 -4.17 37.58
C LYS A 403 -22.06 -5.60 37.18
N ALA A 404 -21.11 -6.52 37.36
CA ALA A 404 -21.26 -7.93 37.03
C ALA A 404 -20.49 -8.80 38.04
N GLU A 405 -20.74 -10.11 37.98
CA GLU A 405 -19.86 -11.11 38.59
C GLU A 405 -18.49 -11.10 37.89
N ASP A 406 -17.47 -11.66 38.54
CA ASP A 406 -16.14 -11.79 37.95
C ASP A 406 -16.21 -12.55 36.61
N PRO A 407 -15.86 -11.92 35.47
CA PRO A 407 -16.00 -12.54 34.16
C PRO A 407 -14.82 -13.47 33.81
N LEU A 408 -13.73 -13.46 34.58
CA LEU A 408 -12.51 -14.20 34.24
C LEU A 408 -12.61 -15.73 34.30
N PRO A 409 -13.27 -16.35 35.30
CA PRO A 409 -13.23 -17.81 35.47
C PRO A 409 -13.59 -18.62 34.23
N PRO A 410 -14.70 -18.36 33.49
CA PRO A 410 -15.01 -19.13 32.28
C PRO A 410 -14.02 -18.86 31.13
N VAL A 411 -13.44 -17.66 31.04
CA VAL A 411 -12.45 -17.33 29.99
C VAL A 411 -11.12 -18.05 30.25
N LEU A 412 -10.68 -18.13 31.50
CA LEU A 412 -9.51 -18.93 31.88
C LEU A 412 -9.74 -20.43 31.68
N ALA A 413 -10.94 -20.92 32.01
CA ALA A 413 -11.29 -22.33 31.83
C ALA A 413 -11.31 -22.74 30.35
N GLN A 414 -11.89 -21.91 29.47
CA GLN A 414 -11.88 -22.20 28.03
C GLN A 414 -10.45 -22.16 27.47
N MET A 415 -9.63 -21.17 27.86
CA MET A 415 -8.23 -21.07 27.42
C MET A 415 -7.41 -22.30 27.78
N LYS A 416 -7.49 -22.73 29.04
CA LYS A 416 -6.81 -23.93 29.50
C LYS A 416 -7.24 -25.15 28.67
N SER A 417 -8.55 -25.34 28.52
CA SER A 417 -9.12 -26.50 27.83
C SER A 417 -8.82 -26.48 26.33
N TYR A 418 -8.74 -25.30 25.72
CA TYR A 418 -8.35 -25.13 24.32
C TYR A 418 -6.91 -25.57 24.10
N ASN A 419 -5.98 -25.10 24.94
CA ASN A 419 -4.56 -25.47 24.85
C ASN A 419 -4.32 -26.95 25.18
N GLU A 420 -5.16 -27.54 26.02
CA GLU A 420 -5.20 -28.99 26.28
C GLU A 420 -5.93 -29.77 25.18
N ARG A 421 -6.62 -29.08 24.26
CA ARG A 421 -7.50 -29.64 23.21
C ARG A 421 -8.61 -30.55 23.77
N ASP A 422 -9.08 -30.25 24.97
CA ASP A 422 -10.20 -30.95 25.61
C ASP A 422 -11.53 -30.28 25.22
N ILE A 423 -12.21 -30.85 24.22
CA ILE A 423 -13.47 -30.32 23.72
C ILE A 423 -14.60 -30.38 24.75
N GLU A 424 -14.59 -31.35 25.68
CA GLU A 424 -15.66 -31.48 26.67
C GLU A 424 -15.50 -30.44 27.78
N GLU A 425 -14.28 -30.23 28.29
CA GLU A 425 -14.01 -29.16 29.26
C GLU A 425 -14.15 -27.78 28.64
N PHE A 426 -13.70 -27.59 27.39
CA PHE A 426 -13.83 -26.34 26.65
C PHE A 426 -15.30 -25.88 26.59
N LEU A 427 -16.21 -26.78 26.20
CA LEU A 427 -17.62 -26.45 26.06
C LEU A 427 -18.34 -26.19 27.39
N LYS A 428 -17.79 -26.58 28.55
CA LYS A 428 -18.42 -26.29 29.85
C LYS A 428 -18.43 -24.80 30.18
N ALA A 429 -17.43 -24.06 29.69
CA ALA A 429 -17.27 -22.62 29.90
C ALA A 429 -18.37 -21.78 29.22
N TYR A 430 -19.06 -22.36 28.23
CA TYR A 430 -20.07 -21.69 27.42
C TYR A 430 -21.51 -22.05 27.83
N THR A 431 -22.47 -21.17 27.52
CA THR A 431 -23.90 -21.49 27.60
C THR A 431 -24.33 -22.42 26.45
N GLU A 432 -25.45 -23.12 26.63
CA GLU A 432 -25.98 -24.04 25.60
C GLU A 432 -26.32 -23.31 24.28
N ASP A 433 -26.72 -22.04 24.38
CA ASP A 433 -27.15 -21.17 23.29
C ASP A 433 -26.08 -20.14 22.86
N VAL A 434 -24.81 -20.36 23.24
CA VAL A 434 -23.68 -19.48 22.94
C VAL A 434 -23.68 -19.03 21.47
N LYS A 435 -23.32 -17.77 21.21
CA LYS A 435 -23.20 -17.27 19.83
C LYS A 435 -21.82 -16.70 19.57
N THR A 436 -21.25 -17.03 18.42
CA THR A 436 -20.00 -16.41 17.96
C THR A 436 -20.29 -15.47 16.80
N TYR A 437 -19.53 -14.38 16.71
CA TYR A 437 -19.71 -13.34 15.71
C TYR A 437 -18.36 -12.92 15.11
N THR A 438 -18.35 -12.59 13.84
CA THR A 438 -17.40 -11.60 13.32
C THR A 438 -17.92 -10.23 13.76
N TYR A 439 -17.10 -9.47 14.47
CA TYR A 439 -17.47 -8.14 14.92
C TYR A 439 -17.84 -7.26 13.71
N PRO A 440 -18.89 -6.42 13.78
CA PRO A 440 -19.71 -6.14 14.96
C PRO A 440 -20.86 -7.12 15.22
N ASN A 441 -21.46 -7.74 14.22
CA ASN A 441 -22.71 -8.49 14.41
C ASN A 441 -22.98 -9.62 13.39
N GLN A 442 -21.98 -10.04 12.60
CA GLN A 442 -22.16 -11.14 11.65
C GLN A 442 -22.06 -12.48 12.38
N LEU A 443 -23.19 -13.20 12.52
CA LEU A 443 -23.23 -14.49 13.21
C LEU A 443 -22.36 -15.54 12.49
N ARG A 444 -21.47 -16.19 13.23
CA ARG A 444 -20.60 -17.28 12.76
C ARG A 444 -21.13 -18.66 13.17
N SER A 445 -21.53 -18.83 14.43
CA SER A 445 -22.10 -20.07 14.94
C SER A 445 -23.06 -19.84 16.10
N LYS A 446 -23.96 -20.80 16.33
CA LYS A 446 -24.93 -20.80 17.43
C LYS A 446 -25.04 -22.16 18.12
N GLY A 447 -24.87 -22.12 19.42
CA GLY A 447 -24.99 -23.24 20.34
C GLY A 447 -23.76 -24.14 20.39
N LYS A 448 -23.69 -24.95 21.44
CA LYS A 448 -22.55 -25.85 21.67
C LYS A 448 -22.37 -26.92 20.60
N THR A 449 -23.44 -27.37 19.97
CA THR A 449 -23.36 -28.39 18.92
C THR A 449 -22.56 -27.90 17.72
N GLU A 450 -22.84 -26.70 17.22
CA GLU A 450 -22.06 -26.12 16.12
C GLU A 450 -20.63 -25.81 16.54
N MET A 451 -20.44 -25.29 17.75
CA MET A 451 -19.11 -25.04 18.32
C MET A 451 -18.30 -26.32 18.41
N ARG A 452 -18.89 -27.42 18.91
CA ARG A 452 -18.27 -28.75 18.96
C ARG A 452 -17.81 -29.19 17.58
N ASN A 453 -18.71 -29.17 16.60
CA ASN A 453 -18.41 -29.60 15.24
C ASN A 453 -17.26 -28.79 14.62
N GLY A 454 -17.19 -27.48 14.89
CA GLY A 454 -16.11 -26.62 14.41
C GLY A 454 -14.75 -26.87 15.08
N TYR A 455 -14.73 -27.06 16.41
CA TYR A 455 -13.47 -27.19 17.16
C TYR A 455 -12.94 -28.62 17.23
N THR A 456 -13.78 -29.66 17.22
CA THR A 456 -13.31 -31.06 17.29
C THR A 456 -12.33 -31.38 16.17
N GLN A 457 -12.70 -31.09 14.93
CA GLN A 457 -11.81 -31.34 13.79
C GLN A 457 -10.53 -30.49 13.85
N PHE A 458 -10.62 -29.26 14.36
CA PHE A 458 -9.45 -28.39 14.47
C PHE A 458 -8.46 -28.89 15.54
N PHE A 459 -8.97 -29.36 16.68
CA PHE A 459 -8.18 -29.95 17.76
C PHE A 459 -7.51 -31.27 17.34
N GLU A 460 -8.22 -32.13 16.60
CA GLU A 460 -7.68 -33.41 16.11
C GLU A 460 -6.59 -33.22 15.04
N ASN A 461 -6.75 -32.23 14.15
CA ASN A 461 -5.88 -32.05 12.99
C ASN A 461 -4.72 -31.07 13.20
N THR A 462 -4.62 -30.42 14.37
CA THR A 462 -3.62 -29.36 14.62
C THR A 462 -2.78 -29.70 15.87
N PRO A 463 -1.73 -30.53 15.75
CA PRO A 463 -0.94 -31.05 16.88
C PRO A 463 -0.10 -30.00 17.62
N ASP A 464 0.12 -28.84 17.03
CA ASP A 464 0.81 -27.68 17.63
C ASP A 464 -0.15 -26.59 18.11
N LEU A 465 -1.47 -26.84 18.05
CA LEU A 465 -2.47 -25.85 18.41
C LEU A 465 -2.32 -25.37 19.85
N SER A 466 -2.11 -24.08 19.99
CA SER A 466 -2.18 -23.37 21.27
C SER A 466 -2.38 -21.89 21.01
N TYR A 467 -2.81 -21.14 22.02
CA TYR A 467 -2.68 -19.69 21.99
C TYR A 467 -2.21 -19.12 23.33
N THR A 468 -1.60 -17.95 23.24
CA THR A 468 -1.23 -17.11 24.38
C THR A 468 -2.02 -15.81 24.34
N VAL A 469 -2.10 -15.15 25.49
CA VAL A 469 -2.80 -13.87 25.64
C VAL A 469 -1.80 -12.82 26.12
N PRO A 470 -1.14 -12.08 25.21
CA PRO A 470 -0.20 -11.02 25.59
C PRO A 470 -0.88 -9.90 26.37
N THR A 471 -2.11 -9.55 25.98
CA THR A 471 -2.88 -8.46 26.58
C THR A 471 -4.30 -8.93 26.90
N ARG A 472 -4.77 -8.65 28.12
CA ARG A 472 -6.15 -8.92 28.55
C ARG A 472 -6.76 -7.70 29.22
N MET A 473 -7.91 -7.31 28.71
CA MET A 473 -8.73 -6.22 29.21
C MET A 473 -10.03 -6.78 29.81
N THR A 474 -10.45 -6.29 30.97
CA THR A 474 -11.72 -6.71 31.61
C THR A 474 -12.61 -5.51 31.93
N ILE A 475 -13.90 -5.53 31.59
CA ILE A 475 -14.83 -4.45 31.97
C ILE A 475 -16.25 -4.99 32.18
N GLY A 476 -16.78 -4.82 33.39
CA GLY A 476 -18.07 -5.39 33.77
C GLY A 476 -18.13 -6.89 33.49
N ASN A 477 -19.03 -7.30 32.59
CA ASN A 477 -19.18 -8.70 32.18
C ASN A 477 -18.45 -9.05 30.87
N ILE A 478 -17.51 -8.20 30.43
CA ILE A 478 -16.74 -8.38 29.19
C ILE A 478 -15.28 -8.68 29.51
N VAL A 479 -14.68 -9.60 28.75
CA VAL A 479 -13.23 -9.83 28.68
C VAL A 479 -12.79 -9.69 27.23
N ILE A 480 -11.68 -9.01 26.98
CA ILE A 480 -11.08 -8.85 25.65
C ILE A 480 -9.66 -9.40 25.72
N ASP A 481 -9.39 -10.42 24.91
CA ASP A 481 -8.08 -11.05 24.81
C ASP A 481 -7.48 -10.73 23.45
N GLU A 482 -6.26 -10.20 23.45
CA GLU A 482 -5.37 -10.28 22.31
C GLU A 482 -4.80 -11.70 22.27
N GLU A 483 -5.10 -12.45 21.22
CA GLU A 483 -4.75 -13.86 21.09
C GLU A 483 -3.66 -14.03 20.02
N VAL A 484 -2.57 -14.69 20.40
CA VAL A 484 -1.52 -15.16 19.49
C VAL A 484 -1.64 -16.67 19.40
N ILE A 485 -2.13 -17.16 18.27
CA ILE A 485 -2.50 -18.55 18.01
C ILE A 485 -1.42 -19.20 17.16
N THR A 486 -0.87 -20.31 17.63
CA THR A 486 0.03 -21.17 16.85
C THR A 486 -0.76 -22.33 16.28
N ALA A 487 -0.68 -22.53 14.96
CA ALA A 487 -1.30 -23.67 14.28
C ALA A 487 -0.58 -24.01 12.97
N ASN A 488 -0.29 -25.29 12.76
CA ASN A 488 0.35 -25.82 11.55
C ASN A 488 1.66 -25.11 11.18
N GLY A 489 2.49 -24.77 12.17
CA GLY A 489 3.75 -24.06 12.00
C GLY A 489 3.62 -22.56 11.71
N ASN A 490 2.41 -22.00 11.76
CA ASN A 490 2.14 -20.58 11.53
C ASN A 490 1.63 -19.91 12.81
N GLU A 491 1.84 -18.60 12.90
CA GLU A 491 1.32 -17.74 13.95
C GLU A 491 0.23 -16.83 13.40
N PHE A 492 -0.89 -16.73 14.11
CA PHE A 492 -2.06 -15.93 13.76
C PHE A 492 -2.40 -15.01 14.93
N HIS A 493 -2.81 -13.78 14.62
CA HIS A 493 -3.26 -12.81 15.61
C HIS A 493 -4.78 -12.63 15.49
N ALA A 494 -5.45 -12.57 16.63
CA ALA A 494 -6.88 -12.25 16.70
C ALA A 494 -7.17 -11.48 17.98
N VAL A 495 -8.32 -10.83 18.03
CA VAL A 495 -8.88 -10.34 19.30
C VAL A 495 -10.23 -10.98 19.53
N ALA A 496 -10.39 -11.61 20.69
CA ALA A 496 -11.64 -12.23 21.13
C ALA A 496 -12.28 -11.41 22.25
N ILE A 497 -13.52 -10.99 22.04
CA ILE A 497 -14.34 -10.26 23.02
C ILE A 497 -15.41 -11.21 23.56
N TYR A 498 -15.28 -11.61 24.81
CA TYR A 498 -16.17 -12.53 25.51
C TYR A 498 -17.23 -11.76 26.29
N GLU A 499 -18.51 -12.11 26.13
CA GLU A 499 -19.62 -11.63 26.96
C GLU A 499 -20.07 -12.72 27.94
N ILE A 500 -19.92 -12.46 29.24
CA ILE A 500 -20.20 -13.40 30.31
C ILE A 500 -21.56 -13.10 30.95
N ASN A 501 -22.31 -14.15 31.29
CA ASN A 501 -23.52 -14.04 32.10
C ASN A 501 -23.66 -15.29 32.98
N LYS A 502 -23.95 -15.10 34.28
CA LYS A 502 -24.11 -16.19 35.26
C LYS A 502 -22.96 -17.21 35.22
N GLY A 503 -21.72 -16.70 35.24
CA GLY A 503 -20.50 -17.51 35.23
C GLY A 503 -20.18 -18.27 33.94
N LYS A 504 -20.85 -17.98 32.81
CA LYS A 504 -20.61 -18.64 31.52
C LYS A 504 -20.49 -17.65 30.37
N ILE A 505 -19.71 -18.01 29.36
CA ILE A 505 -19.60 -17.25 28.11
C ILE A 505 -20.88 -17.45 27.29
N THR A 506 -21.54 -16.35 26.97
CA THR A 506 -22.78 -16.32 26.18
C THR A 506 -22.55 -15.86 24.75
N LYS A 507 -21.60 -14.94 24.53
CA LYS A 507 -21.21 -14.51 23.19
C LYS A 507 -19.70 -14.34 23.08
N VAL A 508 -19.19 -14.54 21.86
CA VAL A 508 -17.80 -14.22 21.50
C VAL A 508 -17.82 -13.40 20.21
N PHE A 509 -17.09 -12.29 20.18
CA PHE A 509 -16.91 -11.48 18.98
C PHE A 509 -15.44 -11.51 18.59
N PHE A 510 -15.16 -11.79 17.32
CA PHE A 510 -13.80 -11.85 16.79
C PHE A 510 -13.50 -10.63 15.93
N LEU A 511 -12.35 -10.03 16.15
CA LEU A 511 -11.69 -9.04 15.30
C LEU A 511 -10.40 -9.68 14.75
N GLN A 512 -10.13 -9.47 13.47
CA GLN A 512 -8.99 -10.06 12.75
C GLN A 512 -8.37 -9.04 11.81
#